data_AF-A0A392V6X3-F1
#
_entry.id   AF-A0A392V6X3-F1
#
_cell.length_a   1.000
_cell.length_b   1.000
_cell.length_c   1.000
_cell.angle_alpha   90.00
_cell.angle_beta   90.00
_cell.angle_gamma   90.00
#
_symmetry.space_group_name_H-M   'P 1'
#
loop_
_entity.id
_entity.type
_entity.pdbx_description
1 polymer ?
#
loop_
_entity_poly.entity_id
_entity_poly.type
_entity_poly.pdbx_seq_one_letter_code
_entity_poly.pdbx_strand_id
1 'polypeptide(L)' 'MAAPINPSDINRIQGVYPVRPQPPAVGGYEGVGEVYSVGAAVTAFSPGDWVIPSPPSFGTFFNFLFS' A
#
# COMPACT_ATOMS: atom_id res chain seq x y z
N MET A 1 3.02 -1.29 11.16
CA MET A 1 2.28 -0.73 10.00
C MET A 1 1.11 0.12 10.47
N ALA A 2 0.79 1.15 9.71
CA ALA A 2 -0.43 1.94 9.90
C ALA A 2 -0.91 2.45 8.53
N ALA A 3 -2.23 2.49 8.33
CA ALA A 3 -2.84 3.00 7.11
C ALA A 3 -4.04 3.87 7.49
N PRO A 4 -4.08 5.16 7.08
CA PRO A 4 -5.21 6.02 7.34
C PRO A 4 -6.42 5.61 6.50
N ILE A 5 -7.62 5.92 7.00
CA ILE A 5 -8.84 5.84 6.20
C ILE A 5 -9.20 7.27 5.78
N ASN A 6 -9.15 7.54 4.47
CA ASN A 6 -9.46 8.84 3.88
C ASN A 6 -10.76 8.79 3.05
N PRO A 7 -11.41 9.94 2.78
CA PRO A 7 -12.55 10.01 1.87
C PRO A 7 -12.25 9.44 0.46
N SER A 8 -11.02 9.58 -0.03
CA SER A 8 -10.58 9.03 -1.32
C SER A 8 -10.60 7.51 -1.36
N ASP A 9 -10.34 6.83 -0.24
CA ASP A 9 -10.40 5.37 -0.14
C ASP A 9 -11.83 4.87 -0.35
N ILE A 10 -12.80 5.55 0.30
CA ILE A 10 -14.23 5.25 0.15
C ILE A 10 -14.68 5.52 -1.29
N ASN A 11 -14.27 6.64 -1.87
CA ASN A 11 -14.58 6.98 -3.27
C ASN A 11 -13.99 5.95 -4.26
N ARG A 12 -12.82 5.37 -3.97
CA ARG A 12 -12.22 4.28 -4.75
C ARG A 12 -13.04 3.01 -4.67
N ILE A 13 -13.46 2.62 -3.46
CA ILE A 13 -14.31 1.44 -3.23
C ILE A 13 -15.66 1.60 -3.94
N GLN A 14 -16.24 2.79 -3.90
CA GLN A 14 -17.50 3.13 -4.60
C GLN A 14 -17.33 3.25 -6.12
N GLY A 15 -16.09 3.29 -6.63
CA GLY A 15 -15.81 3.44 -8.06
C GLY A 15 -16.03 4.85 -8.62
N VAL A 16 -16.15 5.87 -7.76
CA VAL A 16 -16.36 7.26 -8.17
C VAL A 16 -15.06 8.08 -8.24
N TYR A 17 -13.97 7.55 -7.69
CA TYR A 17 -12.63 8.15 -7.82
C TYR A 17 -12.04 7.94 -9.23
N PRO A 18 -11.14 8.81 -9.72
CA PRO A 18 -10.53 8.66 -11.05
C PRO A 18 -9.69 7.39 -11.20
N VAL A 19 -8.99 6.99 -10.13
CA VAL A 19 -8.19 5.77 -10.09
C VAL A 19 -9.09 4.63 -9.61
N ARG A 20 -9.37 3.66 -10.48
CA ARG A 20 -10.32 2.56 -10.19
C ARG A 20 -9.61 1.21 -10.33
N PRO A 21 -9.14 0.61 -9.22
CA PRO A 21 -8.57 -0.73 -9.28
C PRO A 21 -9.65 -1.74 -9.69
N GLN A 22 -9.29 -2.71 -10.55
CA GLN A 22 -10.22 -3.76 -10.95
C GLN A 22 -10.50 -4.70 -9.76
N PRO A 23 -11.78 -4.98 -9.43
CA PRO A 23 -12.11 -5.95 -8.40
C PRO A 23 -11.69 -7.38 -8.78
N PRO A 24 -11.27 -8.22 -7.81
CA PRO A 24 -11.11 -7.91 -6.39
C PRO A 24 -9.87 -7.04 -6.15
N ALA A 25 -10.02 -6.00 -5.33
CA ALA A 25 -8.94 -5.08 -4.98
C ALA A 25 -8.90 -4.84 -3.47
N VAL A 26 -7.70 -4.69 -2.92
CA VAL A 26 -7.52 -4.33 -1.51
C VAL A 26 -7.71 -2.83 -1.31
N GLY A 27 -8.43 -2.46 -0.25
CA GLY A 27 -8.66 -1.08 0.13
C GLY A 27 -7.40 -0.38 0.65
N GLY A 28 -7.47 0.95 0.75
CA GLY A 28 -6.38 1.79 1.21
C GLY A 28 -5.51 2.30 0.07
N TYR A 29 -5.15 3.58 0.18
CA TYR A 29 -4.33 4.28 -0.80
C TYR A 29 -2.98 4.67 -0.22
N GLU A 30 -2.94 4.90 1.09
CA GLU A 30 -1.79 5.40 1.82
C GLU A 30 -1.49 4.49 3.01
N GLY A 31 -0.23 4.49 3.43
CA GLY A 31 0.20 3.73 4.60
C GLY A 31 1.69 3.84 4.80
N VAL A 32 2.13 3.41 5.97
CA VAL A 32 3.54 3.29 6.33
C VAL A 32 3.80 1.89 6.88
N GLY A 33 4.88 1.28 6.40
CA GLY A 33 5.33 -0.05 6.79
C GLY A 33 6.80 -0.06 7.17
N GLU A 34 7.19 -1.07 7.92
CA GLU A 34 8.58 -1.40 8.18
C GLU A 34 8.99 -2.54 7.24
N VAL A 35 10.17 -2.47 6.63
CA VAL A 35 10.70 -3.53 5.80
C VAL A 35 10.97 -4.75 6.67
N TYR A 36 10.25 -5.85 6.43
CA TYR A 36 10.44 -7.09 7.18
C TYR A 36 11.57 -7.95 6.60
N SER A 37 11.65 -8.02 5.27
CA SER A 37 12.65 -8.80 4.54
C SER A 37 12.85 -8.21 3.14
N VAL A 38 14.04 -8.38 2.57
CA VAL A 38 14.34 -7.97 1.19
C VAL A 38 14.85 -9.15 0.37
N GLY A 39 14.61 -9.11 -0.95
CA GLY A 39 15.17 -10.10 -1.86
C GLY A 39 16.69 -9.95 -2.02
N ALA A 40 17.38 -11.01 -2.44
CA ALA A 40 18.85 -11.05 -2.50
C ALA A 40 19.49 -9.96 -3.40
N ALA A 41 18.75 -9.45 -4.38
CA ALA A 41 19.23 -8.41 -5.30
C ALA A 41 18.89 -6.97 -4.85
N VAL A 42 18.15 -6.80 -3.74
CA VAL A 42 17.74 -5.48 -3.26
C VAL A 42 18.86 -4.88 -2.42
N THR A 43 19.37 -3.74 -2.85
CA THR A 43 20.44 -2.99 -2.14
C THR A 43 19.97 -1.65 -1.59
N ALA A 44 18.78 -1.19 -1.98
CA ALA A 44 18.25 0.12 -1.63
C ALA A 44 17.54 0.18 -0.27
N PHE A 45 17.23 -0.98 0.31
CA PHE A 45 16.47 -1.11 1.55
C PHE A 45 17.06 -2.22 2.42
N SER A 46 16.88 -2.08 3.73
CA SER A 46 17.25 -3.07 4.74
C SER A 46 16.06 -3.37 5.65
N PRO A 47 15.98 -4.58 6.25
CA PRO A 47 15.03 -4.83 7.32
C PRO A 47 15.12 -3.77 8.42
N GLY A 48 13.97 -3.24 8.85
CA GLY A 48 13.87 -2.13 9.81
C GLY A 48 13.64 -0.74 9.18
N ASP A 49 13.84 -0.59 7.87
CA ASP A 49 13.58 0.69 7.19
C ASP A 49 12.07 1.00 7.16
N TRP A 50 11.72 2.26 7.40
CA TRP A 50 10.34 2.74 7.26
C TRP A 50 10.08 3.23 5.83
N VAL A 51 9.03 2.71 5.21
CA VAL A 51 8.68 2.97 3.81
C VAL A 51 7.22 3.33 3.64
N ILE A 52 6.93 4.06 2.56
CA ILE A 52 5.58 4.34 2.08
C ILE A 52 5.39 3.72 0.68
N PRO A 53 4.17 3.28 0.29
CA PRO A 53 3.91 2.76 -1.04
C PRO A 53 4.19 3.78 -2.16
N SER A 54 4.89 3.35 -3.20
CA SER A 54 5.14 4.15 -4.39
C SER A 54 5.25 3.25 -5.64
N PRO A 55 4.41 3.45 -6.68
CA PRO A 55 3.30 4.40 -6.73
C PRO A 55 2.16 4.00 -5.77
N PRO A 56 1.38 4.96 -5.27
CA PRO A 56 0.25 4.69 -4.38
C PRO A 56 -0.85 3.96 -5.15
N SER A 57 -0.95 2.63 -5.03
CA SER A 57 -2.07 1.91 -5.66
C SER A 57 -2.35 0.48 -5.16
N PHE A 58 -1.40 -0.16 -4.47
CA PHE A 58 -1.44 -1.61 -4.18
C PHE A 58 -2.46 -2.04 -3.09
N GLY A 59 -3.21 -1.11 -2.50
CA GLY A 59 -3.93 -1.36 -1.26
C GLY A 59 -2.98 -1.23 -0.06
N THR A 60 -3.49 -0.86 1.09
CA THR A 60 -2.68 -0.75 2.33
C THR A 60 -3.38 -1.30 3.56
N PHE A 61 -4.66 -1.69 3.44
CA PHE A 61 -5.45 -2.26 4.53
C PHE A 61 -5.20 -3.77 4.67
N PHE A 62 -3.96 -4.15 4.97
CA PHE A 62 -3.52 -5.53 5.23
C PHE A 62 -2.42 -5.57 6.28
N ASN A 63 -1.99 -6.78 6.66
CA ASN A 63 -0.89 -6.97 7.61
C ASN A 63 0.51 -7.08 6.97
N PHE A 64 0.61 -7.53 5.73
CA PHE A 64 1.87 -7.66 5.00
C PHE A 64 1.67 -7.33 3.52
N LEU A 65 2.58 -6.54 2.95
CA LEU A 65 2.70 -6.32 1.51
C LEU A 65 3.92 -7.07 0.99
N PHE A 66 3.77 -7.72 -0.15
CA PHE A 66 4.89 -8.19 -0.95
C PHE A 66 4.82 -7.49 -2.29
N SER A 67 5.88 -6.78 -2.67
CA SER A 67 5.98 -5.99 -3.91
C SER A 67 7.34 -6.18 -4.56
#